data_AF-A0A7C5D6Y0-F1
#
_entry.id   AF-A0A7C5D6Y0-F1
#
_cell.length_a   1.000
_cell.length_b   1.000
_cell.length_c   1.000
_cell.angle_alpha   90.00
_cell.angle_beta   90.00
_cell.angle_gamma   90.00
#
_symmetry.space_group_name_H-M   'P 1'
#
loop_
_entity.id
_entity.type
_entity.pdbx_description
1 polymer ?
#
loop_
_entity_poly.entity_id
_entity_poly.type
_entity_poly.pdbx_seq_one_letter_code
_entity_poly.pdbx_strand_id
1 'polypeptide(L)' 'QIDLLLEYKDSNLVIDYKSSKKYSLKHQKQVGYYRKAIANITGKRTDGMIIYLTNEGISLLNLK' A
#
# COMPACT_ATOMS: atom_id res chain seq x y z
N GLN A 1 4.90 -3.49 -9.85
CA GLN A 1 3.47 -3.69 -10.12
C GLN A 1 2.72 -3.40 -8.84
N ILE A 2 1.54 -2.79 -8.94
CA ILE A 2 0.65 -2.57 -7.79
C ILE A 2 -0.33 -3.74 -7.76
N ASP A 3 -0.53 -4.35 -6.58
CA ASP A 3 -1.45 -5.48 -6.45
C ASP A 3 -2.90 -5.00 -6.50
N LEU A 4 -3.24 -3.94 -5.76
CA LEU A 4 -4.58 -3.36 -5.72
C LEU A 4 -4.54 -1.84 -5.55
N LEU A 5 -5.31 -1.14 -6.37
CA LEU A 5 -5.58 0.29 -6.27
C LEU A 5 -7.09 0.49 -6.10
N LEU A 6 -7.48 1.12 -5.00
CA LEU A 6 -8.84 1.56 -4.77
C LEU A 6 -8.93 3.06 -5.03
N GLU A 7 -9.79 3.46 -5.95
CA GLU A 7 -10.09 4.87 -6.23
C GLU A 7 -11.42 5.24 -5.58
N TYR A 8 -11.40 6.35 -4.84
CA TYR A 8 -12.58 7.00 -4.29
C TYR A 8 -12.74 8.38 -4.93
N LYS A 9 -13.83 9.05 -4.59
CA LYS A 9 -14.13 10.40 -5.08
C LYS A 9 -12.95 11.37 -4.83
N ASP A 10 -12.48 11.41 -3.58
CA ASP A 10 -11.51 12.41 -3.11
C ASP A 10 -10.15 11.82 -2.72
N SER A 11 -9.99 10.50 -2.81
CA SER A 11 -8.76 9.82 -2.38
C SER A 11 -8.49 8.53 -3.15
N ASN A 12 -7.27 8.03 -3.02
CA ASN A 12 -6.85 6.70 -3.45
C ASN A 12 -6.25 5.92 -2.29
N LEU A 13 -6.35 4.59 -2.35
CA LEU A 13 -5.65 3.68 -1.45
C LEU A 13 -4.89 2.64 -2.26
N VAL A 14 -3.57 2.61 -2.10
CA VAL A 14 -2.70 1.58 -2.67
C VAL A 14 -2.51 0.46 -1.67
N ILE A 15 -2.76 -0.78 -2.09
CA ILE A 15 -2.61 -1.96 -1.25
C ILE A 15 -1.59 -2.92 -1.89
N ASP A 16 -0.69 -3.43 -1.07
CA ASP A 16 0.32 -4.43 -1.43
C ASP A 16 0.20 -5.63 -0.49
N TYR A 17 0.10 -6.84 -1.05
CA TYR A 17 -0.03 -8.07 -0.26
C TYR A 17 1.34 -8.72 -0.06
N LYS A 18 1.57 -9.27 1.13
CA LYS A 18 2.81 -9.96 1.47
C LYS A 18 2.55 -11.21 2.30
N SER A 19 3.18 -12.32 1.94
CA SER A 19 3.11 -13.58 2.70
C SER A 19 4.03 -13.61 3.92
N SER A 20 4.87 -12.58 4.12
CA SER A 20 5.82 -12.49 5.22
C SER A 20 6.15 -11.06 5.59
N LYS A 21 6.46 -10.84 6.88
CA LYS A 21 7.00 -9.58 7.42
C LYS A 21 8.50 -9.43 7.20
N LYS A 22 9.18 -10.45 6.66
CA LYS A 22 10.59 -10.36 6.29
C LYS A 22 10.75 -9.23 5.29
N TYR A 23 11.64 -8.26 5.59
CA TYR A 23 11.85 -7.03 4.79
C TYR A 23 10.72 -5.99 4.83
N SER A 24 9.99 -5.88 5.95
CA SER A 24 8.93 -4.88 6.15
C SER A 24 9.33 -3.45 5.73
N LEU A 25 10.55 -3.00 6.01
CA LEU A 25 11.06 -1.69 5.59
C LEU A 25 11.14 -1.54 4.06
N LYS A 26 11.50 -2.60 3.33
CA LYS A 26 11.54 -2.59 1.86
C LYS A 26 10.12 -2.50 1.28
N HIS A 27 9.17 -3.23 1.85
CA HIS A 27 7.76 -3.17 1.45
C HIS A 27 7.19 -1.76 1.68
N GLN A 28 7.50 -1.14 2.83
CA GLN A 28 7.07 0.23 3.13
C GLN A 28 7.64 1.24 2.13
N LYS A 29 8.93 1.12 1.77
CA LYS A 29 9.53 1.97 0.73
C LYS A 29 8.80 1.80 -0.61
N GLN A 30 8.52 0.56 -1.02
CA GLN A 30 7.83 0.26 -2.27
C GLN A 30 6.43 0.88 -2.32
N VAL A 31 5.59 0.66 -1.29
CA VAL A 31 4.26 1.28 -1.20
C VAL A 31 4.37 2.80 -1.13
N GLY A 32 5.39 3.33 -0.45
CA GLY A 32 5.68 4.76 -0.42
C GLY A 32 5.95 5.35 -1.81
N TYR A 33 6.63 4.63 -2.70
CA TYR A 33 6.83 5.06 -4.09
C TYR A 33 5.50 5.07 -4.86
N TYR A 34 4.67 4.03 -4.72
CA TYR A 34 3.37 3.98 -5.39
C TYR A 34 2.44 5.09 -4.92
N ARG A 35 2.38 5.34 -3.61
CA ARG A 35 1.62 6.44 -3.03
C ARG A 35 1.97 7.77 -3.69
N LYS A 36 3.26 8.09 -3.79
CA LYS A 36 3.74 9.33 -4.41
C LYS A 36 3.41 9.39 -5.90
N ALA A 37 3.63 8.30 -6.64
CA ALA A 37 3.35 8.25 -8.07
C ALA A 37 1.86 8.50 -8.35
N ILE A 38 0.96 7.81 -7.64
CA ILE A 38 -0.48 7.94 -7.83
C ILE A 38 -0.99 9.32 -7.38
N ALA A 39 -0.50 9.85 -6.26
CA ALA A 39 -0.82 11.21 -5.84
C ALA A 39 -0.44 12.23 -6.92
N ASN A 40 0.74 12.10 -7.52
CA ASN A 40 1.21 12.99 -8.59
C ASN A 40 0.39 12.85 -9.89
N ILE A 41 -0.04 11.64 -10.25
CA ILE A 41 -0.81 11.37 -11.47
C ILE A 41 -2.26 11.86 -11.33
N THR A 42 -2.88 11.61 -10.17
CA THR A 42 -4.32 11.83 -9.98
C THR A 42 -4.66 13.16 -9.33
N GLY A 43 -3.68 13.81 -8.67
CA GLY A 43 -3.92 14.99 -7.84
C GLY A 43 -4.71 14.72 -6.56
N LYS A 44 -5.10 13.47 -6.27
CA LYS A 44 -5.89 13.09 -5.10
C LYS A 44 -4.98 12.70 -3.93
N ARG A 45 -5.47 12.90 -2.70
CA ARG A 45 -4.84 12.31 -1.51
C ARG A 45 -4.71 10.81 -1.74
N THR A 46 -3.50 10.29 -1.58
CA THR A 46 -3.25 8.85 -1.76
C THR A 46 -2.61 8.32 -0.49
N ASP A 47 -3.20 7.26 0.07
CA ASP A 47 -2.67 6.52 1.20
C ASP A 47 -2.12 5.17 0.72
N GLY A 48 -1.28 4.54 1.55
CA GLY A 48 -0.74 3.20 1.31
C GLY A 48 -1.13 2.22 2.41
N MET A 49 -1.22 0.94 2.09
CA MET A 49 -1.45 -0.14 3.04
C MET A 49 -0.68 -1.40 2.62
N ILE A 50 -0.14 -2.11 3.60
CA ILE A 50 0.43 -3.44 3.39
C ILE A 50 -0.43 -4.43 4.17
N ILE A 51 -0.89 -5.47 3.48
CA ILE A 51 -1.65 -6.57 4.09
C ILE A 51 -0.74 -7.80 4.14
N TYR A 52 -0.35 -8.17 5.35
CA TYR A 52 0.40 -9.41 5.59
C TYR A 52 -0.58 -10.56 5.76
N LEU A 53 -0.50 -11.52 4.85
CA LEU A 53 -1.27 -12.77 4.85
C LEU A 53 -0.32 -13.89 5.30
N THR A 54 -0.23 -14.13 6.60
CA THR A 54 0.68 -15.15 7.17
C THR A 54 -0.12 -16.33 7.71
N ASN A 55 0.58 -17.41 8.07
CA ASN A 55 -0.07 -18.60 8.66
C ASN A 55 -0.73 -18.29 10.01
N GLU A 56 -0.27 -17.25 10.70
CA GLU A 56 -0.81 -16.76 11.97
C GLU A 56 -2.03 -15.84 11.77
N GLY A 57 -2.32 -15.42 10.53
CA GLY A 57 -3.49 -14.64 10.17
C GLY A 57 -3.19 -13.41 9.33
N ILE A 58 -4.12 -12.44 9.37
CA ILE A 58 -4.07 -11.21 8.60
C ILE A 58 -3.60 -10.06 9.50
N SER A 59 -2.58 -9.32 9.08
CA SER A 59 -2.20 -8.07 9.76
C SER A 59 -2.01 -6.92 8.79
N LEU A 60 -2.49 -5.74 9.18
CA LEU A 60 -2.52 -4.55 8.35
C LEU A 60 -1.47 -3.54 8.83
N LEU A 61 -0.80 -2.89 7.90
CA LEU A 61 0.07 -1.74 8.16
C LEU A 61 -0.33 -0.57 7.27
N ASN A 62 -0.83 0.51 7.89
CA ASN A 62 -1.22 1.72 7.19
C ASN A 62 -0.02 2.67 7.05
N LEU A 63 0.12 3.25 5.86
CA LEU A 63 1.14 4.25 5.50
C LEU A 63 0.42 5.52 5.06
N LYS A 64 0.36 6.50 5.97
CA LYS A 64 -0.28 7.80 5.74
C LYS A 64 0.68 8.76 5.07
#